data_AF-A0A822EY82-F1
#
_entry.id   AF-A0A822EY82-F1
#
_cell.length_a   1.000
_cell.length_b   1.000
_cell.length_c   1.000
_cell.angle_alpha   90.00
_cell.angle_beta   90.00
_cell.angle_gamma   90.00
#
_symmetry.space_group_name_H-M   'P 1'
#
loop_
_entity.id
_entity.type
_entity.pdbx_description
1 polymer ?
#
loop_
_entity_poly.entity_id
_entity_poly.type
_entity_poly.pdbx_seq_one_letter_code
_entity_poly.pdbx_strand_id
1 'polypeptide(L)'
;MANQVREKISSMLHNHNYTLMADESRDISGTQQLSIVIRFVHDQDIDMNDYSNIVKDYFLGFLPLQEFDAPALAIRIVQFLNELNIPLQTCISLCFDG
;
A
#
# COMPACT_ATOMS: atom_id res chain seq x y z
N MET A 1 -0.80 16.71 -8.11
CA MET A 1 -0.02 16.44 -6.88
C MET A 1 -0.18 15.01 -6.38
N ALA A 2 -1.38 14.52 -6.04
CA ALA A 2 -1.56 13.16 -5.53
C ALA A 2 -1.04 12.05 -6.48
N ASN A 3 -1.27 12.16 -7.79
CA ASN A 3 -0.77 11.17 -8.76
C ASN A 3 0.76 11.17 -8.87
N GLN A 4 1.41 12.33 -8.83
CA GLN A 4 2.87 12.43 -8.87
C GLN A 4 3.53 11.77 -7.65
N VAL A 5 2.88 11.85 -6.48
CA VAL A 5 3.36 11.16 -5.27
C VAL A 5 3.22 9.65 -5.43
N ARG A 6 2.10 9.18 -5.97
CA ARG A 6 1.87 7.75 -6.24
C ARG A 6 2.84 7.18 -7.27
N GLU A 7 3.12 7.90 -8.34
CA GLU A 7 4.13 7.53 -9.34
C GLU A 7 5.53 7.41 -8.73
N LYS A 8 5.91 8.36 -7.86
CA LYS A 8 7.18 8.30 -7.14
C LYS A 8 7.25 7.07 -6.23
N ILE A 9 6.19 6.78 -5.47
CA ILE A 9 6.11 5.59 -4.61
C ILE A 9 6.23 4.33 -5.46
N SER A 10 5.44 4.21 -6.54
CA SER A 10 5.51 3.08 -7.47
C SER A 10 6.95 2.86 -7.98
N SER A 11 7.62 3.90 -8.45
CA SER A 11 9.02 3.80 -8.92
C SER A 11 9.98 3.32 -7.83
N MET A 12 9.77 3.68 -6.56
CA MET A 12 10.61 3.25 -5.46
C MET A 12 10.40 1.76 -5.13
N LEU A 13 9.14 1.30 -5.16
CA LEU A 13 8.75 -0.08 -4.82
C LEU A 13 9.18 -1.12 -5.86
N HIS A 14 9.60 -0.71 -7.05
CA HIS A 14 10.25 -1.60 -8.01
C HIS A 14 11.61 -2.11 -7.52
N ASN A 15 12.27 -1.37 -6.64
CA ASN A 15 13.60 -1.71 -6.12
C ASN A 15 13.59 -2.09 -4.63
N HIS A 16 12.43 -2.01 -3.97
CA HIS A 16 12.32 -2.26 -2.53
C HIS A 16 11.20 -3.25 -2.24
N ASN A 17 11.48 -4.19 -1.33
CA ASN A 17 10.45 -5.06 -0.79
C ASN A 17 9.52 -4.27 0.14
N TYR A 18 8.24 -4.59 0.12
CA TYR A 18 7.24 -3.91 0.93
C TYR A 18 6.22 -4.83 1.58
N THR A 19 5.64 -4.31 2.65
CA THR A 19 4.47 -4.86 3.34
C THR A 19 3.24 -4.07 2.92
N LEU A 20 2.18 -4.75 2.50
CA LEU A 20 0.86 -4.13 2.35
C LEU A 20 0.09 -4.32 3.65
N MET A 21 -0.45 -3.22 4.18
CA MET A 21 -1.35 -3.22 5.31
C MET A 21 -2.72 -2.76 4.82
N ALA A 22 -3.76 -3.51 5.17
CA ALA A 22 -5.13 -3.19 4.85
C ALA A 22 -6.00 -3.26 6.11
N ASP A 23 -6.94 -2.34 6.23
CA ASP A 23 -7.82 -2.22 7.40
C ASP A 23 -9.25 -1.94 6.94
N GLU A 24 -10.19 -2.70 7.49
CA GLU A 24 -11.59 -2.74 7.09
C GLU A 24 -12.42 -1.81 7.98
N SER A 25 -12.98 -0.76 7.39
CA SER A 25 -13.82 0.19 8.12
C SER A 25 -15.22 0.24 7.54
N ARG A 26 -16.24 0.21 8.40
CA ARG A 26 -17.65 0.31 8.01
C ARG A 26 -18.20 1.67 8.40
N ASP A 27 -18.79 2.37 7.43
CA ASP A 27 -19.51 3.61 7.72
C ASP A 27 -20.91 3.34 8.28
N ILE A 28 -21.55 4.41 8.79
CA ILE A 28 -22.91 4.35 9.36
C ILE A 28 -23.99 4.01 8.33
N SER A 29 -23.72 4.20 7.02
CA SER A 29 -24.63 3.85 5.93
C SER A 29 -24.58 2.36 5.59
N GLY A 30 -23.62 1.64 6.16
CA GLY A 30 -23.34 0.24 5.87
C GLY A 30 -22.39 0.03 4.70
N THR A 31 -21.94 1.11 4.04
CA THR A 31 -20.90 1.04 3.02
C THR A 31 -19.56 0.83 3.71
N GLN A 32 -18.81 -0.13 3.21
CA GLN A 32 -17.55 -0.50 3.80
C GLN A 32 -16.39 -0.01 2.92
N GLN A 33 -15.28 0.31 3.56
CA GLN A 33 -14.10 0.91 2.97
C GLN A 33 -12.86 0.16 3.44
N LEU A 34 -11.98 -0.15 2.50
CA LEU A 34 -10.69 -0.75 2.78
C LEU A 34 -9.61 0.31 2.67
N SER A 35 -8.95 0.61 3.79
CA SER A 35 -7.79 1.48 3.79
C SER A 35 -6.56 0.69 3.35
N ILE A 36 -5.70 1.29 2.51
CA ILE A 36 -4.48 0.63 2.03
C ILE A 36 -3.26 1.48 2.38
N VAL A 37 -2.30 0.87 3.07
CA VAL A 37 -1.01 1.45 3.44
C VAL A 37 0.10 0.53 2.94
N ILE A 38 1.16 1.12 2.41
CA ILE A 38 2.40 0.41 2.10
C ILE A 38 3.50 0.84 3.06
N ARG A 39 4.17 -0.15 3.64
CA ARG A 39 5.35 0.02 4.48
C ARG A 39 6.58 -0.56 3.80
N PHE A 40 7.65 0.22 3.71
CA PHE A 40 8.95 -0.26 3.23
C PHE A 40 10.10 0.44 3.96
N VAL A 41 11.29 -0.17 3.89
CA VAL A 41 12.52 0.45 4.41
C VAL A 41 13.11 1.30 3.30
N HIS A 42 13.33 2.58 3.58
CA HIS A 42 13.98 3.48 2.65
C HIS A 42 15.47 3.52 2.93
N ASP A 43 16.27 3.19 1.91
CA ASP A 43 17.71 3.37 1.95
C ASP A 43 18.01 4.89 2.03
N GLN A 44 18.78 5.32 3.03
CA GLN A 44 19.17 6.72 3.18
C GLN A 44 20.23 7.13 2.15
N ASP A 45 20.18 8.40 1.76
CA ASP A 45 21.15 9.07 0.90
C ASP A 45 22.57 8.91 1.46
N ILE A 46 23.46 8.36 0.63
CA ILE A 46 24.88 8.11 0.90
C ILE A 46 25.61 9.41 1.32
N ASP A 47 25.04 10.57 1.00
CA ASP A 47 25.63 11.89 1.20
C ASP A 47 25.58 12.42 2.66
N MET A 48 24.83 11.79 3.57
CA MET A 48 24.57 12.36 4.91
C MET A 48 25.25 11.66 6.10
N ASN A 49 26.12 10.67 5.89
CA ASN A 49 26.82 9.93 6.99
C ASN A 49 25.88 9.39 8.09
N ASP A 50 24.59 9.25 7.79
CA ASP A 50 23.59 8.62 8.63
C ASP A 50 23.29 7.26 7.99
N TYR A 51 23.58 6.19 8.72
CA TYR A 51 23.43 4.81 8.27
C TYR A 51 22.15 4.20 8.84
N SER A 52 21.14 5.02 9.11
CA SER A 52 19.90 4.54 9.73
C SER A 52 18.86 4.18 8.67
N ASN A 53 18.54 2.88 8.60
CA ASN A 53 17.42 2.39 7.81
C ASN A 53 16.11 2.97 8.35
N ILE A 54 15.43 3.81 7.57
CA ILE A 54 14.17 4.45 7.99
C ILE A 54 12.99 3.67 7.44
N VAL A 55 12.13 3.17 8.33
CA VAL A 55 10.82 2.61 7.94
C VAL A 55 9.90 3.76 7.55
N LYS A 56 9.30 3.68 6.35
CA LYS A 56 8.32 4.65 5.86
C LYS A 56 6.99 3.98 5.57
N ASP A 57 5.93 4.67 5.96
CA ASP A 57 4.54 4.29 5.70
C ASP A 57 3.92 5.29 4.72
N TYR A 58 3.29 4.76 3.68
CA TYR A 58 2.60 5.54 2.67
C TYR A 58 1.14 5.10 2.56
N PHE A 59 0.24 6.01 2.91
CA PHE A 59 -1.18 5.82 2.70
C PHE A 59 -1.52 5.99 1.22
N LEU A 60 -2.09 4.95 0.60
CA LEU A 60 -2.42 4.95 -0.83
C LEU A 60 -3.85 5.41 -1.10
N GLY A 61 -4.77 5.13 -0.19
CA GLY A 61 -6.16 5.56 -0.29
C GLY A 61 -7.15 4.59 0.36
N PHE A 62 -8.43 4.88 0.12
CA PHE A 62 -9.55 4.02 0.49
C PHE A 62 -10.16 3.39 -0.76
N LEU A 63 -10.50 2.11 -0.66
CA LEU A 63 -11.27 1.40 -1.67
C LEU A 63 -12.69 1.18 -1.17
N PRO A 64 -13.72 1.70 -1.85
CA PRO A 64 -15.09 1.33 -1.54
C PRO A 64 -15.30 -0.13 -1.94
N LEU A 65 -15.97 -0.87 -1.07
CA LEU A 65 -16.24 -2.29 -1.25
C LEU A 65 -17.73 -2.55 -1.09
N GLN A 66 -18.29 -3.26 -2.07
CA GLN A 66 -19.69 -3.70 -2.04
C GLN A 66 -19.83 -5.08 -1.39
N GLU A 67 -18.79 -5.90 -1.47
CA GLU A 67 -18.73 -7.28 -0.99
C GLU A 67 -17.45 -7.50 -0.18
N PHE A 68 -17.55 -8.30 0.88
CA PHE A 68 -16.49 -8.52 1.90
C PHE A 68 -16.02 -9.97 1.95
N ASP A 69 -16.25 -10.73 0.88
CA ASP A 69 -15.62 -12.03 0.81
C ASP A 69 -14.12 -11.88 0.50
N ALA A 70 -13.32 -12.79 1.06
CA ALA A 70 -11.88 -12.77 0.87
C ALA A 70 -11.45 -12.74 -0.62
N PRO A 71 -12.15 -13.44 -1.54
CA PRO A 71 -11.87 -13.31 -2.98
C PRO A 71 -12.05 -11.90 -3.53
N ALA A 72 -13.16 -11.23 -3.23
CA ALA A 72 -13.45 -9.87 -3.69
C ALA A 72 -12.41 -8.89 -3.16
N LEU A 73 -12.05 -8.98 -1.87
CA LEU A 73 -10.99 -8.17 -1.27
C LEU A 73 -9.66 -8.34 -2.00
N ALA A 74 -9.22 -9.57 -2.19
CA ALA A 74 -7.96 -9.86 -2.86
C ALA A 74 -7.95 -9.32 -4.31
N ILE A 75 -9.04 -9.53 -5.06
CA ILE A 75 -9.18 -9.03 -6.42
C ILE A 75 -9.11 -7.49 -6.45
N ARG A 76 -9.81 -6.82 -5.54
CA ARG A 76 -9.85 -5.34 -5.49
C ARG A 76 -8.49 -4.75 -5.10
N ILE A 77 -7.77 -5.36 -4.16
CA ILE A 77 -6.40 -4.95 -3.80
C ILE A 77 -5.47 -5.10 -5.01
N VAL A 78 -5.50 -6.26 -5.68
CA VAL A 78 -4.65 -6.52 -6.86
C VAL A 78 -4.94 -5.52 -7.98
N GLN A 79 -6.21 -5.26 -8.29
CA GLN A 79 -6.62 -4.27 -9.27
C GLN A 79 -6.09 -2.88 -8.92
N PHE A 80 -6.25 -2.45 -7.66
CA PHE A 80 -5.79 -1.15 -7.20
C PHE A 80 -4.26 -0.99 -7.29
N LEU A 81 -3.50 -2.01 -6.90
CA LEU A 81 -2.03 -1.97 -7.03
C LEU A 81 -1.60 -1.91 -8.50
N ASN A 82 -2.27 -2.66 -9.39
CA ASN A 82 -2.00 -2.61 -10.83
C ASN A 82 -2.35 -1.22 -11.43
N GLU A 83 -3.45 -0.60 -11.03
CA GLU A 83 -3.83 0.76 -11.44
C GLU A 83 -2.77 1.80 -11.04
N LEU A 84 -2.09 1.57 -9.91
CA LEU A 84 -1.00 2.40 -9.41
C LEU A 84 0.38 1.99 -9.94
N ASN A 85 0.46 0.99 -10.82
CA ASN A 85 1.71 0.39 -11.29
C ASN A 85 2.64 -0.06 -10.14
N ILE A 86 2.08 -0.60 -9.06
CA ILE A 86 2.85 -1.11 -7.93
C ILE A 86 3.13 -2.61 -8.16
N PRO A 87 4.40 -3.04 -8.17
CA PRO A 87 4.75 -4.41 -8.52
C PRO A 87 4.40 -5.39 -7.40
N LEU A 88 3.52 -6.36 -7.70
CA LEU A 88 3.12 -7.40 -6.75
C LEU A 88 4.29 -8.31 -6.33
N GLN A 89 5.32 -8.42 -7.17
CA GLN A 89 6.46 -9.32 -6.96
C GLN A 89 7.34 -8.87 -5.79
N THR A 90 7.33 -7.58 -5.43
CA THR A 90 8.09 -7.04 -4.29
C THR A 90 7.25 -6.97 -3.02
N CYS A 91 5.99 -7.40 -3.07
CA CYS A 91 5.12 -7.55 -1.90
C CYS A 91 5.52 -8.81 -1.13
N ILE A 92 6.16 -8.67 0.02
CA ILE A 92 6.66 -9.80 0.81
C ILE A 92 5.73 -10.21 1.97
N SER A 93 4.77 -9.35 2.32
CA SER A 93 3.87 -9.57 3.45
C SER A 93 2.59 -8.78 3.29
N LEU A 94 1.51 -9.34 3.85
CA LEU A 94 0.19 -8.74 3.92
C LEU A 94 -0.25 -8.70 5.39
N CYS A 95 -0.80 -7.58 5.84
CA CYS A 95 -1.37 -7.42 7.18
C CYS A 95 -2.82 -6.96 7.05
N PHE A 96 -3.73 -7.70 7.68
CA PHE A 96 -5.17 -7.43 7.74
C PHE A 96 -5.61 -7.36 9.22
N ASP A 97 -6.70 -6.66 9.53
CA ASP A 97 -7.17 -6.40 10.90
C ASP A 97 -7.92 -7.57 11.54
N GLY A 98 -8.63 -8.40 10.76
CA GLY A 98 -9.09 -9.75 11.15
C GLY A 98 -10.30 -9.83 12.09
#